data_AF-A0A318DSA9-F1
#
_entry.id   AF-A0A318DSA9-F1
#
_cell.length_a   1.000
_cell.length_b   1.000
_cell.length_c   1.000
_cell.angle_alpha   90.00
_cell.angle_beta   90.00
_cell.angle_gamma   90.00
#
_symmetry.space_group_name_H-M   'P 1'
#
loop_
_entity.id
_entity.type
_entity.pdbx_description
1 polymer ?
#
loop_
_entity_poly.entity_id
_entity_poly.type
_entity_poly.pdbx_seq_one_letter_code
_entity_poly.pdbx_strand_id
1 'polypeptide(L)'
;MSQTVLTDTFFTNFDLHPLLQKGLDEAGFTRCTPIQALTLPVALTGRDVAGQAQTGTGKTCAFLVAMMNRLLTTPAVAERKDSDPRALVIAPTRELAIQIEKDAKSIGRHTGLRTALIYGGVDYDKQRQQLKDGCDIIIATPGRLLDYFKQHVFSLDAVEVMVIDEADRMFDLGFIKDVRFIFRRLPAREQRQVLLFSATLSHRVLELAYEHMHNAEKLEVETDNVTADRVRQVVYFPAKEEKMPLLLNLLDRTNPSRSIIFVNTKAAAEKITDRLKRQGYRVGALSGDVPQLKRQKLLQRFQEGQLDILVCTDVAARGLHIPAVSHVFNYDLPQDAEDYVHRIGRTARLGAEGDAISFACDLYAMSLPDIETYIGQRIPVANIEADMLVMPQPREQDAQYMADVAADSAAFGDKVEQREKDGSPRKGSRSRGGRSGDRPRGDKPREPRKPRPEQAAEGAEAAAKPERAPAPAAGENTEGAERKRRRRRGGRNRRREGDAPVAEAAANPAGEGNRQPRGERRPPRERGNGESNHSRPSRHVAITSGKQAEQEAPKKVGFFRRLSRFFTGR
;
A
#
# COMPACT_ATOMS: atom_id res chain seq x y z
N MET A 1 21.68 9.19 -9.68
CA MET A 1 21.03 8.07 -10.41
C MET A 1 22.11 7.37 -11.20
N SER A 2 22.25 6.04 -11.13
CA SER A 2 23.22 5.33 -11.98
C SER A 2 22.76 5.45 -13.44
N GLN A 3 23.70 5.68 -14.37
CA GLN A 3 23.39 5.93 -15.79
C GLN A 3 22.76 4.72 -16.51
N THR A 4 22.74 3.55 -15.88
CA THR A 4 22.38 2.25 -16.48
C THR A 4 20.87 1.98 -16.57
N VAL A 5 20.01 2.88 -16.08
CA VAL A 5 18.53 2.66 -16.02
C VAL A 5 17.73 3.74 -16.78
N LEU A 6 18.41 4.64 -17.50
CA LEU A 6 17.78 5.77 -18.21
C LEU A 6 17.87 5.57 -19.73
N THR A 7 16.80 5.88 -20.45
CA THR A 7 16.77 5.87 -21.93
C THR A 7 17.32 7.17 -22.48
N ASP A 8 17.59 7.25 -23.79
CA ASP A 8 17.96 8.49 -24.47
C ASP A 8 16.76 9.43 -24.73
N THR A 9 15.59 9.11 -24.18
CA THR A 9 14.39 9.95 -24.23
C THR A 9 14.46 10.97 -23.11
N PHE A 10 14.43 12.26 -23.45
CA PHE A 10 14.40 13.36 -22.48
C PHE A 10 12.96 13.81 -22.23
N PHE A 11 12.68 14.29 -21.01
CA PHE A 11 11.36 14.87 -20.70
C PHE A 11 11.05 16.08 -21.58
N THR A 12 12.07 16.86 -21.95
CA THR A 12 11.96 18.00 -22.87
C THR A 12 11.55 17.63 -24.30
N ASN A 13 11.55 16.33 -24.65
CA ASN A 13 11.05 15.87 -25.94
C ASN A 13 9.52 15.84 -25.99
N PHE A 14 8.85 15.94 -24.83
CA PHE A 14 7.39 15.98 -24.73
C PHE A 14 6.91 17.43 -24.63
N ASP A 15 5.73 17.70 -25.20
CA ASP A 15 5.07 19.01 -25.09
C ASP A 15 4.36 19.15 -23.74
N LEU A 16 5.17 19.32 -22.68
CA LEU A 16 4.69 19.48 -21.31
C LEU A 16 4.43 20.94 -20.98
N HIS A 17 3.44 21.19 -20.13
CA HIS A 17 3.17 22.52 -19.61
C HIS A 17 4.44 23.11 -18.95
N PRO A 18 4.84 24.37 -19.22
CA PRO A 18 6.11 24.92 -18.74
C PRO A 18 6.32 24.86 -17.22
N LEU A 19 5.25 25.06 -16.44
CA LEU A 19 5.30 24.96 -14.97
C LEU A 19 5.61 23.53 -14.49
N LEU A 20 5.14 22.52 -15.23
CA LEU A 20 5.41 21.12 -14.93
C LEU A 20 6.84 20.75 -15.32
N GLN A 21 7.30 21.17 -16.51
CA GLN A 21 8.69 20.98 -16.94
C GLN A 21 9.68 21.57 -15.93
N LYS A 22 9.42 22.79 -15.46
CA LYS A 22 10.25 23.44 -14.42
C LYS A 22 10.34 22.61 -13.14
N GLY A 23 9.23 22.01 -12.70
CA GLY A 23 9.21 21.13 -11.52
C GLY A 23 10.01 19.84 -11.72
N LEU A 24 9.95 19.26 -12.92
CA LEU A 24 10.77 18.09 -13.30
C LEU A 24 12.27 18.40 -13.30
N ASP A 25 12.66 19.54 -13.88
CA ASP A 25 14.06 19.97 -13.95
C ASP A 25 14.66 20.18 -12.56
N GLU A 26 13.95 20.88 -11.67
CA GLU A 26 14.39 21.11 -10.28
C GLU A 26 14.44 19.82 -9.45
N ALA A 27 13.55 18.86 -9.73
CA ALA A 27 13.57 17.54 -9.11
C ALA A 27 14.65 16.61 -9.70
N GLY A 28 15.36 17.04 -10.75
CA GLY A 28 16.44 16.29 -11.40
C GLY A 28 15.97 15.22 -12.39
N PHE A 29 14.72 15.27 -12.86
CA PHE A 29 14.17 14.37 -13.86
C PHE A 29 14.45 14.87 -15.28
N THR A 30 15.61 14.53 -15.82
CA THR A 30 16.03 14.96 -17.18
C THR A 30 15.73 13.91 -18.25
N ARG A 31 16.07 12.64 -17.96
CA ARG A 31 15.90 11.50 -18.86
C ARG A 31 14.85 10.54 -18.31
N CYS A 32 14.13 9.88 -19.22
CA CYS A 32 13.09 8.93 -18.89
C CYS A 32 13.68 7.56 -18.54
N THR A 33 13.00 6.83 -17.66
CA THR A 33 13.16 5.37 -17.55
C THR A 33 12.40 4.67 -18.68
N PRO A 34 12.65 3.37 -18.96
CA PRO A 34 11.96 2.64 -20.02
C PRO A 34 10.43 2.71 -19.94
N ILE A 35 9.86 2.55 -18.74
CA ILE A 35 8.40 2.65 -18.55
C ILE A 35 7.88 4.06 -18.82
N GLN A 36 8.65 5.10 -18.48
CA GLN A 36 8.27 6.50 -18.75
C GLN A 36 8.32 6.79 -20.25
N ALA A 37 9.38 6.36 -20.93
CA ALA A 37 9.53 6.53 -22.38
C ALA A 37 8.46 5.79 -23.19
N LEU A 38 8.00 4.64 -22.70
CA LEU A 38 6.90 3.87 -23.30
C LEU A 38 5.52 4.49 -23.01
N THR A 39 5.30 4.91 -21.77
CA THR A 39 3.97 5.37 -21.31
C THR A 39 3.63 6.79 -21.76
N LEU A 40 4.56 7.73 -21.62
CA LEU A 40 4.29 9.17 -21.81
C LEU A 40 3.78 9.51 -23.22
N PRO A 41 4.32 8.97 -24.33
CA PRO A 41 3.79 9.23 -25.67
C PRO A 41 2.31 8.89 -25.84
N VAL A 42 1.81 7.89 -25.10
CA VAL A 42 0.42 7.43 -25.16
C VAL A 42 -0.44 8.19 -24.16
N ALA A 43 0.01 8.28 -22.91
CA ALA A 43 -0.76 8.89 -21.83
C ALA A 43 -0.95 10.40 -22.05
N LEU A 44 0.03 11.11 -22.61
CA LEU A 44 -0.08 12.55 -22.84
C LEU A 44 -1.11 12.91 -23.92
N THR A 45 -1.49 11.98 -24.80
CA THR A 45 -2.58 12.20 -25.77
C THR A 45 -3.97 11.99 -25.16
N GLY A 46 -4.06 11.71 -23.86
CA GLY A 46 -5.31 11.44 -23.16
C GLY A 46 -5.86 10.02 -23.31
N ARG A 47 -5.08 9.09 -23.88
CA ARG A 47 -5.48 7.68 -24.00
C ARG A 47 -5.29 6.94 -22.67
N ASP A 48 -6.15 5.95 -22.44
CA ASP A 48 -6.06 5.07 -21.29
C ASP A 48 -4.85 4.13 -21.42
N VAL A 49 -4.19 3.85 -20.29
CA VAL A 49 -2.99 3.00 -20.26
C VAL A 49 -3.15 1.92 -19.19
N ALA A 50 -2.93 0.66 -19.57
CA ALA A 50 -2.72 -0.45 -18.67
C ALA A 50 -1.23 -0.86 -18.73
N GLY A 51 -0.44 -0.33 -17.80
CA GLY A 51 1.00 -0.48 -17.75
C GLY A 51 1.47 -1.60 -16.82
N GLN A 52 2.27 -2.54 -17.34
CA GLN A 52 3.01 -3.51 -16.53
C GLN A 52 4.43 -3.00 -16.27
N ALA A 53 4.77 -2.79 -15.00
CA ALA A 53 6.15 -2.56 -14.59
C ALA A 53 6.33 -2.79 -13.09
N GLN A 54 7.53 -3.20 -12.69
CA GLN A 54 7.87 -3.46 -11.28
C GLN A 54 8.03 -2.15 -10.47
N THR A 55 7.95 -2.23 -9.15
CA THR A 55 8.21 -1.08 -8.26
C THR A 55 9.65 -0.59 -8.43
N GLY A 56 9.85 0.73 -8.38
CA GLY A 56 11.18 1.34 -8.54
C GLY A 56 11.63 1.58 -9.98
N THR A 57 10.80 1.24 -10.97
CA THR A 57 11.07 1.51 -12.41
C THR A 57 10.69 2.93 -12.85
N GLY A 58 10.08 3.73 -11.96
CA GLY A 58 9.69 5.12 -12.27
C GLY A 58 8.24 5.33 -12.71
N LYS A 59 7.35 4.35 -12.50
CA LYS A 59 5.90 4.41 -12.78
C LYS A 59 5.22 5.67 -12.22
N THR A 60 5.55 6.01 -10.97
CA THR A 60 4.97 7.16 -10.26
C THR A 60 5.18 8.46 -11.02
N CYS A 61 6.39 8.71 -11.52
CA CYS A 61 6.66 9.89 -12.33
C CYS A 61 5.87 9.87 -13.65
N ALA A 62 5.78 8.70 -14.33
CA ALA A 62 5.05 8.59 -15.60
C ALA A 62 3.58 9.03 -15.48
N PHE A 63 2.84 8.50 -14.50
CA PHE A 63 1.43 8.86 -14.34
C PHE A 63 1.22 10.24 -13.74
N LEU A 64 2.09 10.70 -12.83
CA LEU A 64 1.97 12.05 -12.26
C LEU A 64 2.17 13.11 -13.33
N VAL A 65 3.16 12.92 -14.21
CA VAL A 65 3.42 13.84 -15.33
C VAL A 65 2.24 13.87 -16.29
N ALA A 66 1.74 12.70 -16.72
CA ALA A 66 0.59 12.64 -17.63
C ALA A 66 -0.67 13.30 -17.02
N MET A 67 -0.99 12.95 -15.78
CA MET A 67 -2.14 13.49 -15.04
C MET A 67 -2.02 15.01 -14.85
N MET A 68 -0.91 15.50 -14.31
CA MET A 68 -0.73 16.94 -14.05
C MET A 68 -0.70 17.75 -15.34
N ASN A 69 -0.08 17.24 -16.40
CA ASN A 69 -0.07 17.91 -17.70
C ASN A 69 -1.51 18.10 -18.19
N ARG A 70 -2.33 17.05 -18.17
CA ARG A 70 -3.73 17.11 -18.55
C ARG A 70 -4.52 18.13 -17.72
N LEU A 71 -4.32 18.15 -16.40
CA LEU A 71 -4.99 19.13 -15.53
C LEU A 71 -4.59 20.58 -15.83
N LEU A 72 -3.35 20.81 -16.28
CA LEU A 72 -2.84 22.14 -16.61
C LEU A 72 -3.28 22.60 -18.01
N THR A 73 -3.41 21.67 -18.95
CA THR A 73 -3.78 21.98 -20.34
C THR A 73 -5.29 21.92 -20.59
N THR A 74 -6.05 21.31 -19.68
CA THR A 74 -7.51 21.21 -19.76
C THR A 74 -8.14 22.12 -18.72
N PRO A 75 -9.10 22.99 -19.08
CA PRO A 75 -9.81 23.80 -18.10
C PRO A 75 -10.72 22.91 -17.23
N ALA A 76 -10.82 23.25 -15.94
CA ALA A 76 -11.76 22.61 -15.04
C ALA A 76 -13.21 22.91 -15.46
N VAL A 77 -14.12 21.97 -15.18
CA VAL A 77 -15.57 22.17 -15.38
C VAL A 77 -16.07 23.32 -14.49
N ALA A 78 -16.87 24.23 -15.06
CA ALA A 78 -17.29 25.45 -14.37
C ALA A 78 -18.10 25.21 -13.09
N GLU A 79 -18.93 24.16 -13.05
CA GLU A 79 -19.83 23.83 -11.94
C GLU A 79 -19.13 23.07 -10.80
N ARG A 80 -17.84 22.77 -10.95
CA ARG A 80 -17.03 22.06 -9.95
C ARG A 80 -16.89 22.88 -8.67
N LYS A 81 -17.10 22.26 -7.51
CA LYS A 81 -16.75 22.87 -6.21
C LYS A 81 -15.25 22.75 -5.96
N ASP A 82 -14.67 23.70 -5.24
CA ASP A 82 -13.25 23.66 -4.88
C ASP A 82 -12.85 22.36 -4.15
N SER A 83 -13.78 21.74 -3.40
CA SER A 83 -13.58 20.46 -2.70
C SER A 83 -13.62 19.22 -3.60
N ASP A 84 -14.17 19.34 -4.81
CA ASP A 84 -14.33 18.21 -5.72
C ASP A 84 -13.01 18.00 -6.48
N PRO A 85 -12.38 16.82 -6.46
CA PRO A 85 -11.15 16.57 -7.20
C PRO A 85 -11.35 16.56 -8.72
N ARG A 86 -10.32 16.98 -9.47
CA ARG A 86 -10.21 16.73 -10.92
C ARG A 86 -9.46 15.44 -11.21
N ALA A 87 -8.61 14.99 -10.29
CA ALA A 87 -7.91 13.73 -10.42
C ALA A 87 -7.92 12.91 -9.14
N LEU A 88 -7.92 11.59 -9.32
CA LEU A 88 -7.80 10.61 -8.26
C LEU A 88 -6.58 9.73 -8.50
N VAL A 89 -5.80 9.49 -7.45
CA VAL A 89 -4.77 8.46 -7.41
C VAL A 89 -5.09 7.50 -6.28
N ILE A 90 -5.34 6.24 -6.62
CA ILE A 90 -5.60 5.18 -5.66
C ILE A 90 -4.37 4.30 -5.51
N ALA A 91 -3.94 4.12 -4.26
CA ALA A 91 -2.88 3.19 -3.90
C ALA A 91 -3.37 2.17 -2.85
N PRO A 92 -2.93 0.91 -2.90
CA PRO A 92 -3.35 -0.15 -1.98
C PRO A 92 -2.97 0.11 -0.51
N THR A 93 -1.91 0.89 -0.26
CA THR A 93 -1.35 1.09 1.08
C THR A 93 -1.18 2.56 1.40
N ARG A 94 -1.14 2.86 2.70
CA ARG A 94 -0.94 4.20 3.22
C ARG A 94 0.44 4.73 2.85
N GLU A 95 1.44 3.86 2.91
CA GLU A 95 2.83 4.23 2.66
C GLU A 95 3.06 4.57 1.19
N LEU A 96 2.47 3.80 0.28
CA LEU A 96 2.53 4.14 -1.15
C LEU A 96 1.80 5.45 -1.44
N ALA A 97 0.62 5.69 -0.84
CA ALA A 97 -0.09 6.96 -0.99
C ALA A 97 0.74 8.16 -0.50
N ILE A 98 1.41 8.05 0.65
CA ILE A 98 2.33 9.08 1.17
C ILE A 98 3.50 9.33 0.19
N GLN A 99 4.09 8.26 -0.36
CA GLN A 99 5.20 8.38 -1.31
C GLN A 99 4.76 9.10 -2.59
N ILE A 100 3.61 8.71 -3.15
CA ILE A 100 3.04 9.37 -4.33
C ILE A 100 2.76 10.85 -4.04
N GLU A 101 2.27 11.20 -2.85
CA GLU A 101 2.02 12.61 -2.49
C GLU A 101 3.31 13.42 -2.40
N LYS A 102 4.37 12.85 -1.83
CA LYS A 102 5.69 13.48 -1.79
C LYS A 102 6.22 13.74 -3.19
N ASP A 103 6.11 12.75 -4.09
CA ASP A 103 6.56 12.87 -5.47
C ASP A 103 5.69 13.87 -6.25
N ALA A 104 4.37 13.88 -6.03
CA ALA A 104 3.44 14.83 -6.61
C ALA A 104 3.76 16.27 -6.19
N LYS A 105 4.06 16.52 -4.92
CA LYS A 105 4.49 17.86 -4.45
C LYS A 105 5.81 18.29 -5.04
N SER A 106 6.76 17.37 -5.23
CA SER A 106 8.05 17.66 -5.85
C SER A 106 7.90 18.02 -7.32
N ILE A 107 7.21 17.19 -8.10
CA ILE A 107 7.00 17.37 -9.54
C ILE A 107 6.09 18.57 -9.82
N GLY A 108 5.04 18.72 -9.02
CA GLY A 108 4.01 19.75 -9.19
C GLY A 108 4.33 21.10 -8.53
N ARG A 109 5.55 21.31 -8.01
CA ARG A 109 5.90 22.44 -7.12
C ARG A 109 5.50 23.82 -7.65
N HIS A 110 5.59 24.03 -8.96
CA HIS A 110 5.30 25.32 -9.62
C HIS A 110 3.91 25.40 -10.26
N THR A 111 3.11 24.33 -10.18
CA THR A 111 1.85 24.20 -10.95
C THR A 111 0.66 24.88 -10.28
N GLY A 112 0.72 25.08 -8.95
CA GLY A 112 -0.40 25.58 -8.16
C GLY A 112 -1.51 24.55 -7.90
N LEU A 113 -1.38 23.32 -8.42
CA LEU A 113 -2.32 22.23 -8.18
C LEU A 113 -2.27 21.80 -6.70
N ARG A 114 -3.43 21.66 -6.07
CA ARG A 114 -3.53 21.26 -4.66
C ARG A 114 -3.75 19.75 -4.54
N THR A 115 -2.94 19.11 -3.72
CA THR A 115 -3.03 17.67 -3.42
C THR A 115 -3.62 17.45 -2.02
N ALA A 116 -4.58 16.53 -1.86
CA ALA A 116 -5.01 16.04 -0.56
C ALA A 116 -4.66 14.55 -0.41
N LEU A 117 -4.09 14.18 0.73
CA LEU A 117 -3.68 12.82 1.03
C LEU A 117 -4.62 12.18 2.05
N ILE A 118 -5.30 11.10 1.65
CA ILE A 118 -6.41 10.53 2.41
C ILE A 118 -6.22 9.05 2.68
N TYR A 119 -6.08 8.68 3.95
CA TYR A 119 -5.92 7.28 4.34
C TYR A 119 -6.37 7.00 5.78
N GLY A 120 -6.58 5.72 6.09
CA GLY A 120 -7.08 5.27 7.40
C GLY A 120 -6.05 5.39 8.54
N GLY A 121 -6.49 5.28 9.80
CA GLY A 121 -5.59 5.17 10.96
C GLY A 121 -4.93 6.47 11.42
N VAL A 122 -5.42 7.62 10.94
CA VAL A 122 -5.01 8.98 11.30
C VAL A 122 -6.25 9.87 11.45
N ASP A 123 -6.11 10.98 12.17
CA ASP A 123 -7.20 11.89 12.56
C ASP A 123 -8.05 12.36 11.36
N TYR A 124 -9.37 12.27 11.53
CA TYR A 124 -10.37 12.60 10.51
C TYR A 124 -10.38 14.11 10.18
N ASP A 125 -10.23 14.96 11.19
CA ASP A 125 -10.50 16.39 11.03
C ASP A 125 -9.43 17.10 10.20
N LYS A 126 -8.16 16.69 10.32
CA LYS A 126 -7.06 17.25 9.50
C LYS A 126 -7.26 16.97 8.01
N GLN A 127 -7.63 15.74 7.66
CA GLN A 127 -7.86 15.36 6.27
C GLN A 127 -9.12 16.04 5.70
N ARG A 128 -10.18 16.19 6.51
CA ARG A 128 -11.38 16.93 6.11
C ARG A 128 -11.08 18.41 5.87
N GLN A 129 -10.24 19.03 6.70
CA GLN A 129 -9.89 20.43 6.50
C GLN A 129 -9.11 20.63 5.19
N GLN A 130 -8.15 19.75 4.88
CA GLN A 130 -7.42 19.80 3.60
C GLN A 130 -8.35 19.75 2.38
N LEU A 131 -9.41 18.95 2.44
CA LEU A 131 -10.41 18.89 1.36
C LEU A 131 -11.25 20.17 1.26
N LYS A 132 -11.60 20.78 2.40
CA LYS A 132 -12.37 22.04 2.44
C LYS A 132 -11.57 23.23 1.91
N ASP A 133 -10.26 23.23 2.11
CA ASP A 133 -9.36 24.29 1.62
C ASP A 133 -9.17 24.23 0.08
N GLY A 134 -9.77 23.24 -0.57
CA GLY A 134 -9.78 23.03 -2.02
C GLY A 134 -8.73 22.01 -2.46
N CYS A 135 -9.13 21.11 -3.35
CA CYS A 135 -8.33 19.96 -3.75
C CYS A 135 -8.49 19.63 -5.24
N ASP A 136 -7.41 19.66 -6.01
CA ASP A 136 -7.40 19.26 -7.42
C ASP A 136 -7.09 17.77 -7.60
N ILE A 137 -6.20 17.23 -6.75
CA ILE A 137 -5.73 15.84 -6.82
C ILE A 137 -5.93 15.19 -5.46
N ILE A 138 -6.78 14.17 -5.39
CA ILE A 138 -6.86 13.31 -4.20
C ILE A 138 -5.97 12.09 -4.40
N ILE A 139 -5.06 11.85 -3.45
CA ILE A 139 -4.24 10.63 -3.37
C ILE A 139 -4.72 9.84 -2.17
N ALA A 140 -5.19 8.61 -2.35
CA ALA A 140 -5.89 7.91 -1.29
C ALA A 140 -5.78 6.38 -1.28
N THR A 141 -6.05 5.81 -0.11
CA THR A 141 -6.38 4.38 0.02
C THR A 141 -7.88 4.15 -0.20
N PRO A 142 -8.33 3.06 -0.86
CA PRO A 142 -9.73 2.85 -1.27
C PRO A 142 -10.75 3.01 -0.14
N GLY A 143 -10.51 2.38 1.01
CA GLY A 143 -11.48 2.36 2.11
C GLY A 143 -11.78 3.76 2.67
N ARG A 144 -10.75 4.58 2.92
CA ARG A 144 -10.96 5.94 3.46
C ARG A 144 -11.53 6.89 2.40
N LEU A 145 -11.12 6.75 1.14
CA LEU A 145 -11.71 7.51 0.04
C LEU A 145 -13.23 7.26 -0.04
N LEU A 146 -13.63 5.98 0.01
CA LEU A 146 -15.03 5.59 -0.04
C LEU A 146 -15.83 6.06 1.17
N ASP A 147 -15.23 6.05 2.36
CA ASP A 147 -15.83 6.57 3.59
C ASP A 147 -16.18 8.07 3.44
N TYR A 148 -15.22 8.90 3.00
CA TYR A 148 -15.46 10.33 2.78
C TYR A 148 -16.44 10.61 1.64
N PHE A 149 -16.40 9.82 0.58
CA PHE A 149 -17.39 9.92 -0.49
C PHE A 149 -18.81 9.61 0.02
N LYS A 150 -18.99 8.54 0.81
CA LYS A 150 -20.29 8.17 1.41
C LYS A 150 -20.80 9.22 2.41
N GLN A 151 -19.89 9.94 3.05
CA GLN A 151 -20.22 11.06 3.94
C GLN A 151 -20.46 12.39 3.17
N HIS A 152 -20.44 12.36 1.83
CA HIS A 152 -20.63 13.52 0.96
C HIS A 152 -19.62 14.66 1.22
N VAL A 153 -18.38 14.32 1.56
CA VAL A 153 -17.31 15.32 1.77
C VAL A 153 -16.87 15.96 0.43
N PHE A 154 -16.94 15.21 -0.66
CA PHE A 154 -16.67 15.66 -2.04
C PHE A 154 -17.54 14.87 -3.04
N SER A 155 -17.71 15.39 -4.25
CA SER A 155 -18.24 14.64 -5.39
C SER A 155 -17.14 14.11 -6.31
N LEU A 156 -17.45 13.09 -7.10
CA LEU A 156 -16.56 12.49 -8.09
C LEU A 156 -16.91 12.89 -9.53
N ASP A 157 -17.96 13.68 -9.73
CA ASP A 157 -18.50 14.01 -11.06
C ASP A 157 -17.55 14.87 -11.91
N ALA A 158 -16.59 15.55 -11.30
CA ALA A 158 -15.60 16.41 -11.97
C ALA A 158 -14.26 15.70 -12.23
N VAL A 159 -14.15 14.40 -11.95
CA VAL A 159 -12.90 13.66 -12.13
C VAL A 159 -12.63 13.40 -13.61
N GLU A 160 -11.52 13.96 -14.09
CA GLU A 160 -11.00 13.86 -15.46
C GLU A 160 -9.94 12.77 -15.60
N VAL A 161 -9.23 12.45 -14.52
CA VAL A 161 -8.14 11.46 -14.51
C VAL A 161 -8.23 10.57 -13.28
N MET A 162 -8.12 9.26 -13.50
CA MET A 162 -8.07 8.25 -12.46
C MET A 162 -6.80 7.41 -12.62
N VAL A 163 -5.98 7.35 -11.57
CA VAL A 163 -4.79 6.51 -11.51
C VAL A 163 -5.02 5.38 -10.51
N ILE A 164 -4.64 4.17 -10.90
CA ILE A 164 -4.57 3.00 -10.02
C ILE A 164 -3.12 2.52 -10.03
N ASP A 165 -2.44 2.59 -8.90
CA ASP A 165 -1.08 2.04 -8.74
C ASP A 165 -1.11 0.76 -7.91
N GLU A 166 -0.29 -0.23 -8.29
CA GLU A 166 -0.26 -1.59 -7.71
C GLU A 166 -1.66 -2.25 -7.70
N ALA A 167 -2.28 -2.32 -8.90
CA ALA A 167 -3.65 -2.85 -9.07
C ALA A 167 -3.81 -4.30 -8.61
N ASP A 168 -2.86 -5.18 -8.94
CA ASP A 168 -2.75 -6.55 -8.41
C ASP A 168 -2.83 -6.59 -6.88
N ARG A 169 -2.10 -5.72 -6.18
CA ARG A 169 -2.11 -5.64 -4.72
C ARG A 169 -3.46 -5.22 -4.16
N MET A 170 -4.25 -4.43 -4.90
CA MET A 170 -5.62 -4.09 -4.48
C MET A 170 -6.54 -5.33 -4.47
N PHE A 171 -6.27 -6.32 -5.33
CA PHE A 171 -6.98 -7.60 -5.29
C PHE A 171 -6.58 -8.43 -4.07
N ASP A 172 -5.27 -8.51 -3.77
CA ASP A 172 -4.75 -9.30 -2.65
C ASP A 172 -5.25 -8.79 -1.30
N LEU A 173 -5.37 -7.47 -1.17
CA LEU A 173 -5.86 -6.82 0.05
C LEU A 173 -7.40 -6.77 0.12
N GLY A 174 -8.10 -7.30 -0.88
CA GLY A 174 -9.56 -7.35 -0.91
C GLY A 174 -10.26 -6.02 -1.22
N PHE A 175 -9.53 -5.00 -1.67
CA PHE A 175 -10.07 -3.66 -1.99
C PHE A 175 -10.80 -3.59 -3.33
N ILE A 176 -10.77 -4.64 -4.14
CA ILE A 176 -11.38 -4.64 -5.47
C ILE A 176 -12.87 -4.23 -5.47
N LYS A 177 -13.64 -4.62 -4.44
CA LYS A 177 -15.06 -4.24 -4.34
C LYS A 177 -15.22 -2.72 -4.20
N ASP A 178 -14.34 -2.10 -3.42
CA ASP A 178 -14.34 -0.66 -3.19
C ASP A 178 -13.87 0.07 -4.46
N VAL A 179 -12.82 -0.42 -5.13
CA VAL A 179 -12.32 0.14 -6.40
C VAL A 179 -13.40 0.10 -7.49
N ARG A 180 -14.06 -1.05 -7.67
CA ARG A 180 -15.20 -1.18 -8.60
C ARG A 180 -16.35 -0.24 -8.24
N PHE A 181 -16.60 -0.03 -6.93
CA PHE A 181 -17.61 0.94 -6.50
C PHE A 181 -17.24 2.37 -6.91
N ILE A 182 -15.99 2.77 -6.70
CA ILE A 182 -15.48 4.09 -7.05
C ILE A 182 -15.60 4.32 -8.56
N PHE A 183 -15.20 3.35 -9.39
CA PHE A 183 -15.31 3.46 -10.85
C PHE A 183 -16.73 3.73 -11.35
N ARG A 184 -17.73 3.11 -10.71
CA ARG A 184 -19.16 3.33 -11.03
C ARG A 184 -19.67 4.72 -10.63
N ARG A 185 -18.87 5.51 -9.92
CA ARG A 185 -19.23 6.85 -9.44
C ARG A 185 -18.45 7.97 -10.11
N LEU A 186 -17.43 7.69 -10.92
CA LEU A 186 -16.80 8.71 -11.76
C LEU A 186 -17.58 8.87 -13.08
N PRO A 187 -17.27 9.91 -13.88
CA PRO A 187 -17.86 10.11 -15.21
C PRO A 187 -17.73 8.90 -16.13
N ALA A 188 -18.49 8.91 -17.23
CA ALA A 188 -18.44 7.85 -18.23
C ALA A 188 -17.00 7.63 -18.72
N ARG A 189 -16.66 6.39 -19.09
CA ARG A 189 -15.29 6.01 -19.47
C ARG A 189 -14.73 6.81 -20.65
N GLU A 190 -15.59 7.32 -21.52
CA GLU A 190 -15.24 8.16 -22.68
C GLU A 190 -14.88 9.60 -22.28
N GLN A 191 -15.24 10.04 -21.07
CA GLN A 191 -15.08 11.41 -20.58
C GLN A 191 -13.93 11.58 -19.60
N ARG A 192 -13.27 10.49 -19.22
CA ARG A 192 -12.17 10.46 -18.25
C ARG A 192 -11.02 9.63 -18.80
N GLN A 193 -9.82 9.92 -18.34
CA GLN A 193 -8.64 9.11 -18.61
C GLN A 193 -8.36 8.18 -17.41
N VAL A 194 -8.05 6.92 -17.68
CA VAL A 194 -7.62 5.94 -16.66
C VAL A 194 -6.19 5.48 -16.94
N LEU A 195 -5.34 5.58 -15.92
CA LEU A 195 -3.98 5.09 -15.94
C LEU A 195 -3.83 4.00 -14.87
N LEU A 196 -3.79 2.74 -15.30
CA LEU A 196 -3.65 1.57 -14.43
C LEU A 196 -2.22 1.05 -14.50
N PHE A 197 -1.58 0.89 -13.35
CA PHE A 197 -0.24 0.33 -13.22
C PHE A 197 -0.23 -0.85 -12.27
N SER A 198 0.48 -1.90 -12.66
CA SER A 198 0.57 -3.15 -11.90
C SER A 198 1.94 -3.80 -12.09
N ALA A 199 2.39 -4.61 -11.12
CA ALA A 199 3.58 -5.42 -11.34
C ALA A 199 3.25 -6.57 -12.30
N THR A 200 2.04 -7.12 -12.19
CA THR A 200 1.52 -8.15 -13.09
C THR A 200 0.19 -7.72 -13.73
N LEU A 201 0.02 -7.97 -15.04
CA LEU A 201 -1.27 -7.86 -15.73
C LEU A 201 -2.00 -9.20 -15.74
N SER A 202 -2.29 -9.71 -14.55
CA SER A 202 -3.08 -10.94 -14.39
C SER A 202 -4.48 -10.79 -15.03
N HIS A 203 -5.14 -11.93 -15.32
CA HIS A 203 -6.50 -11.92 -15.88
C HIS A 203 -7.47 -11.04 -15.08
N ARG A 204 -7.34 -10.99 -13.75
CA ARG A 204 -8.18 -10.18 -12.87
C ARG A 204 -7.95 -8.68 -13.07
N VAL A 205 -6.69 -8.27 -13.24
CA VAL A 205 -6.33 -6.87 -13.51
C VAL A 205 -6.78 -6.46 -14.91
N LEU A 206 -6.61 -7.32 -15.90
CA LEU A 206 -7.09 -7.08 -17.27
C LEU A 206 -8.62 -7.02 -17.34
N GLU A 207 -9.34 -7.84 -16.56
CA GLU A 207 -10.80 -7.76 -16.44
C GLU A 207 -11.23 -6.38 -15.92
N LEU A 208 -10.56 -5.87 -14.88
CA LEU A 208 -10.84 -4.54 -14.34
C LEU A 208 -10.59 -3.44 -15.38
N ALA A 209 -9.49 -3.54 -16.13
CA ALA A 209 -9.18 -2.62 -17.21
C ALA A 209 -10.27 -2.65 -18.30
N TYR A 210 -10.65 -3.85 -18.75
CA TYR A 210 -11.68 -4.04 -19.78
C TYR A 210 -13.05 -3.50 -19.34
N GLU A 211 -13.40 -3.67 -18.06
CA GLU A 211 -14.69 -3.22 -17.50
C GLU A 211 -14.80 -1.68 -17.40
N HIS A 212 -13.70 -0.99 -17.10
CA HIS A 212 -13.75 0.41 -16.63
C HIS A 212 -12.93 1.43 -17.43
N MET A 213 -12.08 0.99 -18.36
CA MET A 213 -11.24 1.83 -19.21
C MET A 213 -11.82 1.93 -20.63
N HIS A 214 -11.46 2.99 -21.35
CA HIS A 214 -11.87 3.22 -22.73
C HIS A 214 -10.71 2.98 -23.70
N ASN A 215 -10.75 1.86 -24.43
CA ASN A 215 -9.73 1.48 -25.42
C ASN A 215 -8.30 1.57 -24.87
N ALA A 216 -8.06 1.00 -23.69
CA ALA A 216 -6.79 1.07 -23.00
C ALA A 216 -5.65 0.44 -23.81
N GLU A 217 -4.54 1.17 -23.92
CA GLU A 217 -3.31 0.65 -24.51
C GLU A 217 -2.56 -0.19 -23.47
N LYS A 218 -2.32 -1.46 -23.80
CA LYS A 218 -1.56 -2.37 -22.96
C LYS A 218 -0.07 -2.12 -23.22
N LEU A 219 0.63 -1.64 -22.20
CA LEU A 219 2.06 -1.33 -22.28
C LEU A 219 2.81 -2.24 -21.33
N GLU A 220 3.64 -3.11 -21.87
CA GLU A 220 4.50 -3.99 -21.09
C GLU A 220 5.94 -3.58 -21.31
N VAL A 221 6.60 -3.19 -20.23
CA VAL A 221 8.06 -3.17 -20.26
C VAL A 221 8.49 -4.60 -20.06
N GLU A 222 9.08 -5.18 -21.10
CA GLU A 222 9.80 -6.44 -20.97
C GLU A 222 10.84 -6.24 -19.87
N THR A 223 10.52 -6.72 -18.68
CA THR A 223 11.56 -7.09 -17.75
C THR A 223 12.22 -8.28 -18.39
N ASP A 224 13.36 -8.06 -19.05
CA ASP A 224 14.45 -9.02 -18.93
C ASP A 224 14.42 -9.48 -17.45
N ASN A 225 14.54 -10.78 -17.17
CA ASN A 225 14.44 -11.36 -15.82
C ASN A 225 15.43 -10.77 -14.79
N VAL A 226 16.15 -9.72 -15.15
CA VAL A 226 16.95 -8.74 -14.41
C VAL A 226 16.70 -8.63 -12.90
N THR A 227 15.48 -8.68 -12.37
CA THR A 227 15.32 -8.64 -10.90
C THR A 227 15.59 -9.99 -10.25
N ALA A 228 15.21 -11.11 -10.88
CA ALA A 228 15.64 -12.44 -10.45
C ALA A 228 17.12 -12.70 -10.81
N ASP A 229 17.59 -12.18 -11.96
CA ASP A 229 18.95 -12.40 -12.45
C ASP A 229 19.99 -11.57 -11.67
N ARG A 230 19.64 -10.37 -11.16
CA ARG A 230 20.53 -9.53 -10.34
C ARG A 230 20.48 -9.83 -8.85
N VAL A 231 19.52 -10.64 -8.41
CA VAL A 231 19.45 -11.10 -7.03
C VAL A 231 20.09 -12.47 -6.95
N ARG A 232 21.18 -12.58 -6.19
CA ARG A 232 21.80 -13.86 -5.88
C ARG A 232 20.88 -14.61 -4.93
N GLN A 233 20.24 -15.64 -5.45
CA GLN A 233 19.27 -16.44 -4.73
C GLN A 233 19.92 -17.72 -4.21
N VAL A 234 19.58 -18.09 -2.97
CA VAL A 234 20.02 -19.35 -2.37
C VAL A 234 18.94 -19.88 -1.44
N VAL A 235 18.80 -21.20 -1.41
CA VAL A 235 17.88 -21.89 -0.49
C VAL A 235 18.65 -22.84 0.43
N TYR A 236 18.27 -22.83 1.71
CA TYR A 236 18.69 -23.78 2.73
C TYR A 236 17.49 -24.62 3.16
N PHE A 237 17.73 -25.88 3.55
CA PHE A 237 16.70 -26.81 4.03
C PHE A 237 16.87 -27.15 5.53
N PRO A 238 16.70 -26.19 6.44
CA PRO A 238 16.74 -26.46 7.88
C PRO A 238 15.43 -27.08 8.38
N ALA A 239 15.48 -27.82 9.48
CA ALA A 239 14.28 -28.07 10.29
C ALA A 239 13.75 -26.75 10.90
N LYS A 240 12.47 -26.72 11.26
CA LYS A 240 11.84 -25.53 11.88
C LYS A 240 12.63 -24.97 13.08
N GLU A 241 13.14 -25.85 13.93
CA GLU A 241 13.88 -25.51 15.14
C GLU A 241 15.28 -24.94 14.83
N GLU A 242 15.85 -25.33 13.69
CA GLU A 242 17.19 -24.97 13.23
C GLU A 242 17.25 -23.59 12.54
N LYS A 243 16.09 -23.04 12.15
CA LYS A 243 16.02 -21.76 11.42
C LYS A 243 16.61 -20.58 12.18
N MET A 244 16.44 -20.53 13.49
CA MET A 244 16.90 -19.39 14.29
C MET A 244 18.43 -19.39 14.47
N PRO A 245 19.09 -20.49 14.87
CA PRO A 245 20.55 -20.56 14.83
C PRO A 245 21.11 -20.24 13.44
N LEU A 246 20.51 -20.81 12.39
CA LEU A 246 20.94 -20.59 11.01
C LEU A 246 20.85 -19.11 10.62
N LEU A 247 19.72 -18.45 10.91
CA LEU A 247 19.55 -17.02 10.66
C LEU A 247 20.65 -16.19 11.32
N LEU A 248 20.92 -16.41 12.61
CA LEU A 248 21.89 -15.62 13.35
C LEU A 248 23.30 -15.80 12.81
N ASN A 249 23.70 -17.05 12.54
CA ASN A 249 25.01 -17.33 11.95
C ASN A 249 25.15 -16.77 10.54
N LEU A 250 24.08 -16.78 9.74
CA LEU A 250 24.11 -16.15 8.42
C LEU A 250 24.21 -14.62 8.52
N LEU A 251 23.50 -13.98 9.45
CA LEU A 251 23.64 -12.55 9.71
C LEU A 251 25.07 -12.18 10.14
N ASP A 252 25.73 -13.03 10.95
CA ASP A 252 27.13 -12.84 11.35
C ASP A 252 28.09 -13.01 10.15
N ARG A 253 27.91 -14.05 9.33
CA ARG A 253 28.80 -14.38 8.20
C ARG A 253 28.67 -13.43 7.03
N THR A 254 27.45 -13.04 6.67
CA THR A 254 27.22 -12.17 5.51
C THR A 254 27.30 -10.69 5.86
N ASN A 255 27.22 -10.35 7.15
CA ASN A 255 27.31 -8.99 7.69
C ASN A 255 26.50 -7.95 6.87
N PRO A 256 25.17 -8.14 6.76
CA PRO A 256 24.34 -7.30 5.90
C PRO A 256 24.32 -5.85 6.40
N SER A 257 24.49 -4.89 5.51
CA SER A 257 24.39 -3.46 5.86
C SER A 257 22.97 -3.07 6.28
N ARG A 258 21.97 -3.62 5.57
CA ARG A 258 20.55 -3.56 5.89
C ARG A 258 19.88 -4.83 5.41
N SER A 259 19.00 -5.40 6.23
CA SER A 259 18.28 -6.63 5.90
C SER A 259 16.79 -6.59 6.24
N ILE A 260 16.02 -7.34 5.45
CA ILE A 260 14.61 -7.60 5.72
C ILE A 260 14.42 -9.09 5.93
N ILE A 261 13.67 -9.46 6.96
CA ILE A 261 13.34 -10.84 7.29
C ILE A 261 11.83 -11.03 7.13
N PHE A 262 11.45 -11.83 6.14
CA PHE A 262 10.06 -12.15 5.85
C PHE A 262 9.59 -13.39 6.59
N VAL A 263 8.40 -13.28 7.19
CA VAL A 263 7.74 -14.33 7.96
C VAL A 263 6.26 -14.35 7.61
N ASN A 264 5.62 -15.53 7.71
CA ASN A 264 4.24 -15.68 7.23
C ASN A 264 3.19 -15.22 8.24
N THR A 265 3.54 -15.09 9.53
CA THR A 265 2.57 -14.75 10.59
C THR A 265 3.05 -13.63 11.49
N LYS A 266 2.10 -12.85 12.04
CA LYS A 266 2.39 -11.79 13.01
C LYS A 266 3.08 -12.30 14.28
N ALA A 267 2.66 -13.47 14.77
CA ALA A 267 3.23 -14.08 15.96
C ALA A 267 4.69 -14.52 15.72
N ALA A 268 5.01 -15.00 14.51
CA ALA A 268 6.38 -15.26 14.12
C ALA A 268 7.21 -13.96 14.06
N ALA A 269 6.65 -12.87 13.52
CA ALA A 269 7.33 -11.59 13.44
C ALA A 269 7.73 -11.06 14.82
N GLU A 270 6.81 -11.10 15.78
CA GLU A 270 7.06 -10.73 17.18
C GLU A 270 8.13 -11.62 17.82
N LYS A 271 7.96 -12.95 17.74
CA LYS A 271 8.90 -13.92 18.34
C LYS A 271 10.32 -13.78 17.79
N ILE A 272 10.47 -13.60 16.48
CA ILE A 272 11.77 -13.47 15.82
C ILE A 272 12.41 -12.13 16.18
N THR A 273 11.62 -11.05 16.20
CA THR A 273 12.09 -9.73 16.62
C THR A 273 12.62 -9.76 18.06
N ASP A 274 11.87 -10.35 19.00
CA ASP A 274 12.31 -10.45 20.40
C ASP A 274 13.57 -11.28 20.55
N ARG A 275 13.70 -12.36 19.78
CA ARG A 275 14.92 -13.18 19.79
C ARG A 275 16.12 -12.41 19.26
N LEU A 276 15.96 -11.66 18.17
CA LEU A 276 17.02 -10.81 17.60
C LEU A 276 17.43 -9.68 18.55
N LYS A 277 16.47 -9.02 19.22
CA LYS A 277 16.75 -8.02 20.27
C LYS A 277 17.58 -8.60 21.41
N ARG A 278 17.20 -9.79 21.89
CA ARG A 278 17.96 -10.50 22.95
C ARG A 278 19.38 -10.89 22.52
N GLN A 279 19.61 -11.05 21.22
CA GLN A 279 20.93 -11.30 20.64
C GLN A 279 21.71 -10.02 20.34
N GLY A 280 21.17 -8.84 20.65
CA GLY A 280 21.86 -7.55 20.51
C GLY A 280 21.70 -6.87 19.15
N TYR A 281 20.79 -7.33 18.30
CA TYR A 281 20.55 -6.71 16.99
C TYR A 281 19.64 -5.48 17.09
N ARG A 282 19.93 -4.46 16.27
CA ARG A 282 19.06 -3.29 16.08
C ARG A 282 17.92 -3.64 15.12
N VAL A 283 16.82 -4.13 15.68
CA VAL A 283 15.70 -4.71 14.91
C VAL A 283 14.36 -4.04 15.22
N GLY A 284 13.53 -3.90 14.18
CA GLY A 284 12.12 -3.53 14.27
C GLY A 284 11.19 -4.58 13.66
N ALA A 285 9.91 -4.58 14.07
CA ALA A 285 8.88 -5.46 13.52
C ALA A 285 7.81 -4.64 12.78
N LEU A 286 7.42 -5.07 11.59
CA LEU A 286 6.25 -4.56 10.87
C LEU A 286 5.25 -5.69 10.64
N SER A 287 4.13 -5.62 11.36
CA SER A 287 2.97 -6.50 11.18
C SER A 287 1.70 -5.65 11.05
N GLY A 288 0.56 -6.29 10.74
CA GLY A 288 -0.73 -5.59 10.63
C GLY A 288 -1.25 -4.99 11.93
N ASP A 289 -0.74 -5.44 13.08
CA ASP A 289 -1.16 -4.97 14.41
C ASP A 289 -0.35 -3.75 14.88
N VAL A 290 0.72 -3.38 14.17
CA VAL A 290 1.56 -2.23 14.52
C VAL A 290 0.79 -0.92 14.26
N PRO A 291 0.58 -0.05 15.26
CA PRO A 291 -0.08 1.23 15.07
C PRO A 291 0.62 2.10 14.02
N GLN A 292 -0.15 2.89 13.26
CA GLN A 292 0.37 3.62 12.09
C GLN A 292 1.52 4.57 12.42
N LEU A 293 1.42 5.34 13.53
CA LEU A 293 2.48 6.26 13.95
C LEU A 293 3.77 5.52 14.30
N LYS A 294 3.66 4.38 14.99
CA LYS A 294 4.80 3.51 15.33
C LYS A 294 5.43 2.91 14.07
N ARG A 295 4.61 2.47 13.13
CA ARG A 295 5.03 1.97 11.81
C ARG A 295 5.82 3.01 11.03
N GLN A 296 5.34 4.25 10.95
CA GLN A 296 6.06 5.36 10.30
C GLN A 296 7.40 5.62 10.97
N LYS A 297 7.45 5.66 12.31
CA LYS A 297 8.70 5.83 13.06
C LYS A 297 9.68 4.69 12.78
N LEU A 298 9.24 3.42 12.83
CA LEU A 298 10.10 2.27 12.54
C LEU A 298 10.69 2.32 11.11
N LEU A 299 9.88 2.68 10.12
CA LEU A 299 10.34 2.85 8.75
C LEU A 299 11.36 3.96 8.61
N GLN A 300 11.11 5.11 9.24
CA GLN A 300 12.05 6.22 9.26
C GLN A 300 13.38 5.81 9.89
N ARG A 301 13.35 5.17 11.07
CA ARG A 301 14.57 4.67 11.75
C ARG A 301 15.34 3.67 10.90
N PHE A 302 14.65 2.80 10.17
CA PHE A 302 15.27 1.87 9.22
C PHE A 302 15.88 2.57 8.00
N GLN A 303 15.22 3.60 7.47
CA GLN A 303 15.74 4.42 6.38
C GLN A 303 16.99 5.20 6.78
N GLU A 304 17.01 5.73 8.01
CA GLU A 304 18.11 6.49 8.62
C GLU A 304 19.27 5.60 9.11
N GLY A 305 19.14 4.26 9.05
CA GLY A 305 20.19 3.33 9.48
C GLY A 305 20.31 3.16 11.00
N GLN A 306 19.30 3.61 11.76
CA GLN A 306 19.18 3.35 13.19
C GLN A 306 18.69 1.93 13.50
N LEU A 307 18.05 1.28 12.53
CA LEU A 307 17.71 -0.14 12.55
C LEU A 307 18.41 -0.83 11.37
N ASP A 308 19.05 -1.97 11.65
CA ASP A 308 19.74 -2.80 10.65
C ASP A 308 18.81 -3.84 10.04
N ILE A 309 17.83 -4.28 10.83
CA ILE A 309 16.96 -5.41 10.52
C ILE A 309 15.50 -5.01 10.66
N LEU A 310 14.70 -5.37 9.66
CA LEU A 310 13.25 -5.26 9.70
C LEU A 310 12.61 -6.63 9.54
N VAL A 311 11.89 -7.10 10.55
CA VAL A 311 11.11 -8.34 10.46
C VAL A 311 9.69 -7.98 10.03
N CYS A 312 9.18 -8.56 8.95
CA CYS A 312 7.88 -8.19 8.42
C CYS A 312 7.06 -9.36 7.84
N THR A 313 5.74 -9.20 7.89
CA THR A 313 4.81 -10.03 7.10
C THR A 313 4.57 -9.40 5.72
N ASP A 314 4.13 -10.19 4.74
CA ASP A 314 3.85 -9.69 3.38
C ASP A 314 2.88 -8.51 3.38
N VAL A 315 1.77 -8.65 4.10
CA VAL A 315 0.75 -7.61 4.23
C VAL A 315 1.35 -6.31 4.77
N ALA A 316 2.27 -6.40 5.73
CA ALA A 316 2.89 -5.24 6.34
C ALA A 316 4.04 -4.68 5.52
N ALA A 317 4.63 -5.44 4.61
CA ALA A 317 5.77 -5.01 3.80
C ALA A 317 5.40 -4.47 2.41
N ARG A 318 4.20 -4.77 1.93
CA ARG A 318 3.66 -4.28 0.64
C ARG A 318 3.58 -2.75 0.60
N GLY A 319 3.79 -2.18 -0.59
CA GLY A 319 3.75 -0.72 -0.82
C GLY A 319 4.85 0.10 -0.13
N LEU A 320 5.80 -0.53 0.56
CA LEU A 320 6.93 0.17 1.16
C LEU A 320 8.04 0.42 0.13
N HIS A 321 8.35 1.69 -0.11
CA HIS A 321 9.59 2.06 -0.78
C HIS A 321 10.74 2.04 0.25
N ILE A 322 11.41 0.90 0.35
CA ILE A 322 12.52 0.70 1.28
C ILE A 322 13.84 0.97 0.53
N PRO A 323 14.73 1.84 1.03
CA PRO A 323 16.03 2.13 0.41
C PRO A 323 16.93 0.89 0.44
N ALA A 324 17.98 0.91 -0.39
CA ALA A 324 18.93 -0.18 -0.65
C ALA A 324 19.10 -1.18 0.49
N VAL A 325 18.27 -2.23 0.45
CA VAL A 325 18.40 -3.43 1.29
C VAL A 325 19.47 -4.28 0.64
N SER A 326 20.45 -4.72 1.41
CA SER A 326 21.50 -5.61 0.90
C SER A 326 21.00 -7.06 0.82
N HIS A 327 20.29 -7.50 1.88
CA HIS A 327 19.89 -8.88 2.05
C HIS A 327 18.40 -9.02 2.36
N VAL A 328 17.74 -9.94 1.69
CA VAL A 328 16.40 -10.40 2.00
C VAL A 328 16.48 -11.83 2.53
N PHE A 329 15.95 -12.06 3.72
CA PHE A 329 15.83 -13.38 4.31
C PHE A 329 14.36 -13.83 4.26
N ASN A 330 14.05 -14.84 3.45
CA ASN A 330 12.77 -15.54 3.51
C ASN A 330 12.84 -16.60 4.61
N TYR A 331 12.63 -16.17 5.87
CA TYR A 331 12.66 -17.07 7.03
C TYR A 331 11.54 -18.12 6.98
N ASP A 332 10.39 -17.73 6.45
CA ASP A 332 9.35 -18.63 5.99
C ASP A 332 9.18 -18.41 4.48
N LEU A 333 9.10 -19.46 3.66
CA LEU A 333 8.73 -19.30 2.24
C LEU A 333 7.27 -18.83 2.13
N PRO A 334 6.96 -17.92 1.18
CA PRO A 334 5.58 -17.53 0.93
C PRO A 334 4.78 -18.69 0.34
N GLN A 335 3.47 -18.68 0.55
CA GLN A 335 2.57 -19.67 -0.06
C GLN A 335 2.34 -19.40 -1.54
N ASP A 336 2.23 -18.11 -1.91
CA ASP A 336 2.05 -17.67 -3.29
C ASP A 336 3.40 -17.33 -3.93
N ALA A 337 3.65 -17.87 -5.13
CA ALA A 337 4.91 -17.66 -5.85
C ALA A 337 5.17 -16.18 -6.21
N GLU A 338 4.11 -15.43 -6.49
CA GLU A 338 4.21 -14.00 -6.79
C GLU A 338 4.75 -13.20 -5.59
N ASP A 339 4.41 -13.60 -4.36
CA ASP A 339 4.92 -12.93 -3.16
C ASP A 339 6.43 -13.14 -3.00
N TYR A 340 6.96 -14.28 -3.44
CA TYR A 340 8.41 -14.52 -3.43
C TYR A 340 9.16 -13.45 -4.24
N VAL A 341 8.69 -13.18 -5.47
CA VAL A 341 9.28 -12.14 -6.33
C VAL A 341 9.18 -10.75 -5.68
N HIS A 342 8.07 -10.46 -5.00
CA HIS A 342 7.90 -9.18 -4.29
C HIS A 342 8.80 -9.02 -3.07
N ARG A 343 9.11 -10.12 -2.38
CA ARG A 343 10.04 -10.15 -1.25
C ARG A 343 11.46 -9.91 -1.72
N ILE A 344 11.93 -10.68 -2.70
CA ILE A 344 13.30 -10.53 -3.22
C ILE A 344 13.50 -9.20 -3.95
N GLY A 345 12.44 -8.65 -4.57
CA GLY A 345 12.44 -7.29 -5.15
C GLY A 345 12.55 -6.15 -4.13
N ARG A 346 12.72 -6.45 -2.83
CA ARG A 346 13.14 -5.44 -1.83
C ARG A 346 14.64 -5.18 -1.86
N THR A 347 15.45 -6.10 -2.38
CA THR A 347 16.89 -5.91 -2.65
C THR A 347 17.13 -5.64 -4.16
N ALA A 348 18.39 -5.46 -4.55
CA ALA A 348 18.84 -5.23 -5.92
C ALA A 348 18.14 -4.09 -6.69
N ARG A 349 17.74 -3.03 -5.98
CA ARG A 349 17.10 -1.85 -6.58
C ARG A 349 18.14 -0.92 -7.20
N LEU A 350 17.77 -0.23 -8.29
CA LEU A 350 18.59 0.81 -8.96
C LEU A 350 19.95 0.33 -9.51
N GLY A 351 20.06 -0.96 -9.85
CA GLY A 351 21.25 -1.55 -10.47
C GLY A 351 22.32 -2.07 -9.49
N ALA A 352 22.04 -2.06 -8.18
CA ALA A 352 22.87 -2.76 -7.21
C ALA A 352 22.61 -4.27 -7.23
N GLU A 353 23.60 -5.09 -6.86
CA GLU A 353 23.41 -6.50 -6.56
C GLU A 353 22.76 -6.66 -5.17
N GLY A 354 22.06 -7.78 -4.98
CA GLY A 354 21.35 -8.10 -3.76
C GLY A 354 21.34 -9.59 -3.47
N ASP A 355 21.27 -9.96 -2.20
CA ASP A 355 21.19 -11.36 -1.80
C ASP A 355 19.78 -11.72 -1.29
N ALA A 356 19.23 -12.83 -1.77
CA ALA A 356 17.99 -13.41 -1.27
C ALA A 356 18.24 -14.82 -0.74
N ILE A 357 18.18 -14.95 0.58
CA ILE A 357 18.44 -16.19 1.30
C ILE A 357 17.12 -16.75 1.80
N SER A 358 16.79 -17.98 1.42
CA SER A 358 15.49 -18.59 1.71
C SER A 358 15.60 -19.87 2.54
N PHE A 359 14.70 -20.05 3.50
CA PHE A 359 14.63 -21.26 4.31
C PHE A 359 13.41 -22.11 3.93
N ALA A 360 13.67 -23.24 3.29
CA ALA A 360 12.68 -24.25 2.94
C ALA A 360 12.59 -25.31 4.05
N CYS A 361 11.89 -24.99 5.14
CA CYS A 361 11.70 -25.94 6.23
C CYS A 361 10.52 -26.89 5.98
N ASP A 362 10.41 -27.91 6.84
CA ASP A 362 9.34 -28.91 6.90
C ASP A 362 7.90 -28.36 6.76
N LEU A 363 7.66 -27.12 7.16
CA LEU A 363 6.34 -26.47 7.06
C LEU A 363 6.05 -25.80 5.71
N TYR A 364 7.07 -25.29 5.02
CA TYR A 364 6.89 -24.39 3.87
C TYR A 364 7.65 -24.81 2.60
N ALA A 365 8.43 -25.90 2.66
CA ALA A 365 9.17 -26.42 1.51
C ALA A 365 8.25 -26.81 0.33
N MET A 366 6.98 -27.14 0.60
CA MET A 366 6.00 -27.49 -0.43
C MET A 366 5.66 -26.35 -1.40
N SER A 367 5.91 -25.09 -1.02
CA SER A 367 5.70 -23.92 -1.91
C SER A 367 6.88 -23.67 -2.86
N LEU A 368 8.04 -24.31 -2.63
CA LEU A 368 9.24 -24.09 -3.43
C LEU A 368 9.07 -24.47 -4.92
N PRO A 369 8.44 -25.60 -5.29
CA PRO A 369 8.27 -25.95 -6.71
C PRO A 369 7.43 -24.92 -7.49
N ASP A 370 6.37 -24.38 -6.87
CA ASP A 370 5.52 -23.36 -7.50
C ASP A 370 6.29 -22.05 -7.66
N ILE A 371 7.12 -21.69 -6.67
CA ILE A 371 8.04 -20.55 -6.75
C ILE A 371 9.02 -20.71 -7.92
N GLU A 372 9.73 -21.85 -7.99
CA GLU A 372 10.73 -22.12 -9.04
C GLU A 372 10.11 -22.17 -10.44
N THR A 373 8.90 -22.71 -10.55
CA THR A 373 8.13 -22.71 -11.79
C THR A 373 7.78 -21.28 -12.22
N TYR A 374 7.34 -20.45 -11.27
CA TYR A 374 6.96 -19.06 -11.55
C TYR A 374 8.15 -18.19 -11.97
N ILE A 375 9.32 -18.36 -11.32
CA ILE A 375 10.55 -17.63 -11.70
C ILE A 375 11.27 -18.25 -12.91
N GLY A 376 10.81 -19.41 -13.39
CA GLY A 376 11.39 -20.10 -14.55
C GLY A 376 12.77 -20.72 -14.31
N GLN A 377 13.23 -20.83 -13.06
CA GLN A 377 14.54 -21.37 -12.70
C GLN A 377 14.53 -22.07 -11.34
N ARG A 378 15.45 -23.03 -11.14
CA ARG A 378 15.70 -23.65 -9.83
C ARG A 378 16.58 -22.74 -8.97
N ILE A 379 16.26 -22.65 -7.68
CA ILE A 379 17.07 -21.87 -6.74
C ILE A 379 18.27 -22.72 -6.29
N PRO A 380 19.51 -22.22 -6.38
CA PRO A 380 20.69 -22.94 -5.91
C PRO A 380 20.57 -23.32 -4.43
N VAL A 381 20.87 -24.59 -4.13
CA VAL A 381 20.84 -25.12 -2.76
C VAL A 381 22.20 -24.90 -2.10
N ALA A 382 22.21 -24.30 -0.91
CA ALA A 382 23.41 -24.21 -0.09
C ALA A 382 23.44 -25.28 1.01
N ASN A 383 24.66 -25.68 1.35
CA ASN A 383 24.93 -26.62 2.43
C ASN A 383 24.81 -25.92 3.79
N ILE A 384 24.23 -26.62 4.75
CA ILE A 384 24.21 -26.21 6.16
C ILE A 384 25.38 -26.88 6.85
N GLU A 385 26.39 -26.10 7.23
CA GLU A 385 27.48 -26.58 8.06
C GLU A 385 27.02 -26.71 9.51
N ALA A 386 27.54 -27.71 10.25
CA ALA A 386 27.07 -28.01 11.61
C ALA A 386 27.22 -26.83 12.59
N ASP A 387 28.23 -25.98 12.39
CA ASP A 387 28.47 -24.79 13.20
C ASP A 387 27.43 -23.68 12.94
N MET A 388 26.81 -23.62 11.75
CA MET A 388 25.69 -22.71 11.45
C MET A 388 24.42 -23.02 12.27
N LEU A 389 24.31 -24.25 12.79
CA LEU A 389 23.17 -24.69 13.59
C LEU A 389 23.38 -24.48 15.10
N VAL A 390 24.56 -24.01 15.50
CA VAL A 390 24.87 -23.69 16.89
C VAL A 390 24.39 -22.27 17.21
N MET A 391 23.64 -22.10 18.30
CA MET A 391 23.19 -20.77 18.73
C MET A 391 24.41 -19.89 19.10
N PRO A 392 24.61 -18.74 18.45
CA PRO A 392 25.71 -17.84 18.80
C PRO A 392 25.44 -17.14 20.13
N GLN A 393 26.53 -16.71 20.77
CA GLN A 393 26.47 -15.91 21.98
C GLN A 393 25.85 -14.53 21.68
N PRO A 394 25.09 -13.94 22.63
CA PRO A 394 24.55 -12.60 22.46
C PRO A 394 25.66 -11.57 22.24
N ARG A 395 25.45 -10.67 21.29
CA ARG A 395 26.32 -9.50 21.07
C ARG A 395 26.16 -8.49 22.22
N GLU A 396 27.19 -7.68 22.45
CA GLU A 396 27.06 -6.54 23.37
C GLU A 396 25.98 -5.58 22.84
N GLN A 397 25.09 -5.17 23.74
CA GLN A 397 23.97 -4.31 23.38
C GLN A 397 24.42 -2.86 23.29
N ASP A 398 24.15 -2.22 22.16
CA ASP A 398 24.31 -0.78 22.00
C ASP A 398 23.42 -0.04 23.02
N ALA A 399 24.05 0.70 23.94
CA ALA A 399 23.39 1.42 25.01
C ALA A 399 22.37 2.46 24.50
N GLN A 400 22.65 3.07 23.34
CA GLN A 400 21.78 4.05 22.72
C GLN A 400 20.54 3.38 22.10
N TYR A 401 20.73 2.24 21.43
CA TYR A 401 19.59 1.44 20.96
C TYR A 401 18.71 0.95 22.12
N MET A 402 19.31 0.52 23.24
CA MET A 402 18.55 0.12 24.43
C MET A 402 17.75 1.26 25.04
N ALA A 403 18.31 2.47 25.08
CA ALA A 403 17.60 3.67 25.53
C ALA A 403 16.40 3.99 24.60
N ASP A 404 16.60 3.91 23.29
CA ASP A 404 15.51 4.14 22.31
C ASP A 404 14.40 3.10 22.43
N VAL A 405 14.76 1.81 22.60
CA VAL A 405 13.77 0.73 22.79
C VAL A 405 12.99 0.95 24.08
N ALA A 406 13.65 1.34 25.17
CA ALA A 406 12.99 1.65 26.44
C ALA A 406 12.04 2.86 26.31
N ALA A 407 12.46 3.91 25.59
CA ALA A 407 11.64 5.07 25.32
C ALA A 407 10.42 4.74 24.44
N ASP A 408 10.59 3.91 23.41
CA ASP A 408 9.48 3.44 22.56
C ASP A 408 8.51 2.56 23.36
N SER A 409 9.02 1.68 24.21
CA SER A 409 8.21 0.88 25.14
C SER A 409 7.39 1.75 26.10
N ALA A 410 7.97 2.83 26.62
CA ALA A 410 7.26 3.79 27.46
C ALA A 410 6.22 4.60 26.67
N ALA A 411 6.52 5.00 25.44
CA ALA A 411 5.62 5.81 24.60
C ALA A 411 4.45 5.03 24.00
N PHE A 412 4.66 3.75 23.67
CA PHE A 412 3.67 2.91 22.99
C PHE A 412 3.10 1.77 23.86
N GLY A 413 3.54 1.63 25.11
CA GLY A 413 2.99 0.68 26.08
C GLY A 413 3.47 -0.76 25.92
N ASP A 414 4.54 -1.02 25.16
CA ASP A 414 5.13 -2.35 25.04
C ASP A 414 5.91 -2.72 26.32
N LYS A 415 5.44 -3.70 27.08
CA LYS A 415 6.20 -4.24 28.22
C LYS A 415 7.40 -5.06 27.71
N VAL A 416 8.61 -4.57 27.94
CA VAL A 416 9.83 -5.39 27.82
C VAL A 416 10.13 -5.96 29.20
N GLU A 417 10.01 -7.27 29.38
CA GLU A 417 10.49 -7.94 30.60
C GLU A 417 12.01 -7.79 30.68
N GLN A 418 12.48 -7.10 31.73
CA GLN A 418 13.91 -7.02 32.03
C GLN A 418 14.42 -8.40 32.46
N ARG A 419 15.56 -8.79 31.88
CA ARG A 419 16.30 -9.99 32.24
C ARG A 419 16.84 -9.83 33.66
N GLU A 420 16.19 -10.44 34.65
CA GLU A 420 16.83 -10.65 35.95
C GLU A 420 18.10 -11.47 35.69
N LYS A 421 19.26 -10.90 36.07
CA LYS A 421 20.54 -11.58 36.01
C LYS A 421 20.52 -12.71 37.05
N ASP A 422 20.30 -13.93 36.59
CA ASP A 422 20.64 -15.13 37.36
C ASP A 422 22.17 -15.15 37.56
N GLY A 423 22.61 -14.88 38.80
CA GLY A 423 24.03 -14.90 39.12
C GLY A 423 24.43 -14.19 40.41
N SER A 424 24.04 -14.71 41.57
CA SER A 424 24.91 -14.63 42.76
C SER A 424 24.58 -15.73 43.78
N PRO A 425 25.55 -16.55 44.21
CA PRO A 425 25.32 -17.59 45.21
C PRO A 425 25.37 -16.96 46.61
N ARG A 426 24.22 -16.78 47.26
CA ARG A 426 24.21 -16.41 48.68
C ARG A 426 24.50 -17.62 49.56
N LYS A 427 25.74 -17.65 50.06
CA LYS A 427 26.24 -18.47 51.16
C LYS A 427 25.24 -18.52 52.33
N GLY A 428 25.09 -19.72 52.88
CA GLY A 428 24.25 -19.99 54.02
C GLY A 428 24.73 -19.37 55.33
N SER A 429 23.77 -19.11 56.20
CA SER A 429 23.94 -19.02 57.65
C SER A 429 22.74 -19.74 58.27
N ARG A 430 23.04 -20.85 58.95
CA ARG A 430 22.11 -21.58 59.81
C ARG A 430 22.02 -20.84 61.15
N SER A 431 20.82 -20.66 61.68
CA SER A 431 20.61 -20.76 63.13
C SER A 431 19.27 -21.42 63.44
N ARG A 432 19.30 -22.24 64.49
CA ARG A 432 18.34 -23.28 64.90
C ARG A 432 17.28 -22.76 65.86
N GLY A 433 16.16 -23.49 65.90
CA GLY A 433 15.24 -23.60 67.03
C GLY A 433 13.84 -23.09 66.68
N GLY A 434 12.74 -23.81 66.84
CA GLY A 434 12.45 -25.09 67.46
C GLY A 434 10.97 -25.08 67.89
N ARG A 435 10.31 -26.23 67.75
CA ARG A 435 9.04 -26.64 68.38
C ARG A 435 7.68 -26.10 67.87
N SER A 436 6.92 -27.05 67.33
CA SER A 436 5.57 -27.50 67.74
C SER A 436 4.40 -26.53 67.80
N GLY A 437 3.27 -27.00 67.27
CA GLY A 437 1.98 -26.79 67.92
C GLY A 437 0.84 -26.41 66.98
N ASP A 438 -0.16 -27.30 66.95
CA ASP A 438 -1.51 -27.12 66.41
C ASP A 438 -2.12 -25.71 66.59
N ARG A 439 -2.89 -25.30 65.60
CA ARG A 439 -3.84 -24.18 65.71
C ARG A 439 -5.28 -24.69 65.80
N PRO A 440 -5.99 -24.43 66.92
CA PRO A 440 -7.45 -24.46 66.97
C PRO A 440 -8.07 -23.07 66.83
N ARG A 441 -9.41 -23.09 66.72
CA ARG A 441 -10.39 -22.02 66.42
C ARG A 441 -10.38 -20.79 67.34
N GLY A 442 -10.70 -19.63 66.73
CA GLY A 442 -11.65 -18.56 67.13
C GLY A 442 -11.50 -17.82 68.47
N ASP A 443 -11.49 -16.48 68.48
CA ASP A 443 -12.70 -15.63 68.62
C ASP A 443 -12.39 -14.08 68.60
N LYS A 444 -13.33 -13.29 68.01
CA LYS A 444 -13.67 -11.84 68.21
C LYS A 444 -12.71 -10.67 67.79
N PRO A 445 -13.19 -9.40 67.70
CA PRO A 445 -14.42 -8.84 67.06
C PRO A 445 -14.15 -7.55 66.20
N ARG A 446 -15.20 -7.05 65.52
CA ARG A 446 -15.29 -5.87 64.60
C ARG A 446 -15.13 -4.49 65.26
N GLU A 447 -14.73 -3.48 64.47
CA GLU A 447 -15.16 -2.06 64.58
C GLU A 447 -14.91 -1.22 63.27
N PRO A 448 -15.42 0.04 63.10
CA PRO A 448 -16.26 0.43 61.95
C PRO A 448 -15.67 1.47 60.97
N ARG A 449 -16.30 1.61 59.78
CA ARG A 449 -15.93 2.55 58.70
C ARG A 449 -16.53 3.95 58.88
N LYS A 450 -15.75 4.99 58.53
CA LYS A 450 -16.13 6.42 58.54
C LYS A 450 -16.80 6.90 57.22
N PRO A 451 -17.60 7.99 57.27
CA PRO A 451 -18.40 8.50 56.14
C PRO A 451 -17.74 9.65 55.37
N ARG A 452 -18.31 9.99 54.21
CA ARG A 452 -17.87 11.00 53.23
C ARG A 452 -18.60 12.34 53.46
N PRO A 453 -17.98 13.52 53.22
CA PRO A 453 -18.60 14.81 53.53
C PRO A 453 -19.32 15.47 52.33
N GLU A 454 -20.34 16.27 52.68
CA GLU A 454 -21.11 17.23 51.87
C GLU A 454 -20.90 18.66 52.43
N GLN A 455 -21.02 19.67 51.56
CA GLN A 455 -21.46 21.07 51.80
C GLN A 455 -21.57 21.76 50.41
N ALA A 456 -22.76 22.09 49.88
CA ALA A 456 -23.67 23.25 50.10
C ALA A 456 -23.21 24.55 49.37
N ALA A 457 -24.02 25.48 48.84
CA ALA A 457 -25.38 25.58 48.23
C ALA A 457 -25.49 27.01 47.58
N GLU A 458 -26.59 27.29 46.86
CA GLU A 458 -27.11 28.59 46.30
C GLU A 458 -26.55 29.08 44.94
N GLY A 459 -27.32 29.52 43.93
CA GLY A 459 -28.78 29.62 43.67
C GLY A 459 -29.03 30.41 42.37
N ALA A 460 -30.07 30.06 41.58
CA ALA A 460 -30.90 30.93 40.71
C ALA A 460 -31.79 30.13 39.72
N GLU A 461 -33.05 30.55 39.61
CA GLU A 461 -34.19 29.95 38.87
C GLU A 461 -34.14 30.11 37.34
N ALA A 462 -34.81 29.22 36.59
CA ALA A 462 -36.13 29.48 35.96
C ALA A 462 -36.47 28.52 34.78
N ALA A 463 -37.65 27.89 34.88
CA ALA A 463 -38.66 27.49 33.87
C ALA A 463 -38.23 26.82 32.52
N ALA A 464 -38.98 25.95 31.87
CA ALA A 464 -40.14 25.08 32.12
C ALA A 464 -40.34 24.27 30.81
N LYS A 465 -40.80 23.00 30.88
CA LYS A 465 -41.63 22.39 29.81
C LYS A 465 -42.42 21.16 30.33
N PRO A 466 -43.72 21.05 30.00
CA PRO A 466 -44.61 19.90 30.28
C PRO A 466 -44.63 18.93 29.05
N GLU A 467 -45.38 17.83 28.88
CA GLU A 467 -46.56 17.22 29.52
C GLU A 467 -46.74 15.74 29.04
N ARG A 468 -47.69 15.04 29.67
CA ARG A 468 -48.22 13.64 29.55
C ARG A 468 -48.72 13.21 28.13
N ALA A 469 -48.57 11.95 27.68
CA ALA A 469 -49.32 10.68 27.92
C ALA A 469 -50.73 10.62 27.26
N PRO A 470 -51.46 9.47 27.13
CA PRO A 470 -51.15 8.01 27.13
C PRO A 470 -51.98 7.19 26.07
N ALA A 471 -51.93 5.83 26.10
CA ALA A 471 -53.06 4.85 26.01
C ALA A 471 -52.57 3.42 25.55
N PRO A 472 -53.35 2.32 25.66
CA PRO A 472 -53.38 1.44 26.84
C PRO A 472 -53.27 -0.09 26.50
N ALA A 473 -53.71 -0.94 27.44
CA ALA A 473 -53.20 -2.27 27.80
C ALA A 473 -54.05 -3.52 27.40
N ALA A 474 -53.60 -4.68 27.92
CA ALA A 474 -54.20 -6.03 28.08
C ALA A 474 -53.88 -7.07 26.98
N GLY A 475 -53.58 -8.35 27.27
CA GLY A 475 -53.64 -9.13 28.51
C GLY A 475 -52.89 -10.48 28.41
N GLU A 476 -53.06 -11.28 29.47
CA GLU A 476 -52.31 -12.45 29.98
C GLU A 476 -52.30 -13.72 29.08
N ASN A 477 -51.27 -14.58 29.13
CA ASN A 477 -51.19 -15.76 30.04
C ASN A 477 -50.10 -16.81 29.67
N THR A 478 -49.49 -17.33 30.75
CA THR A 478 -48.97 -18.70 31.03
C THR A 478 -47.83 -19.40 30.24
N GLU A 479 -46.76 -19.67 31.00
CA GLU A 479 -46.05 -20.95 31.25
C GLU A 479 -45.31 -21.74 30.14
N GLY A 480 -44.05 -22.10 30.45
CA GLY A 480 -43.61 -23.51 30.37
C GLY A 480 -42.48 -23.92 29.42
N ALA A 481 -41.29 -24.18 29.99
CA ALA A 481 -40.32 -25.25 29.67
C ALA A 481 -39.35 -25.18 28.44
N GLU A 482 -38.10 -24.90 28.79
CA GLU A 482 -36.83 -25.65 28.51
C GLU A 482 -36.51 -26.35 27.16
N ARG A 483 -35.40 -25.85 26.57
CA ARG A 483 -34.18 -26.53 26.03
C ARG A 483 -34.31 -27.88 25.29
N LYS A 484 -33.73 -27.94 24.06
CA LYS A 484 -32.93 -29.11 23.62
C LYS A 484 -31.87 -28.81 22.54
N ARG A 485 -30.81 -29.62 22.62
CA ARG A 485 -29.50 -29.58 21.94
C ARG A 485 -29.45 -30.32 20.59
N ARG A 486 -28.43 -29.94 19.80
CA ARG A 486 -27.72 -30.68 18.73
C ARG A 486 -27.68 -32.21 18.85
N ARG A 487 -27.65 -32.91 17.69
CA ARG A 487 -26.85 -34.14 17.46
C ARG A 487 -26.56 -34.42 15.96
N ARG A 488 -25.46 -35.17 15.76
CA ARG A 488 -24.75 -35.60 14.53
C ARG A 488 -25.07 -37.06 14.14
N ARG A 489 -24.55 -37.49 12.96
CA ARG A 489 -24.38 -38.84 12.33
C ARG A 489 -25.54 -39.26 11.40
N GLY A 490 -25.35 -39.88 10.23
CA GLY A 490 -24.17 -40.35 9.48
C GLY A 490 -24.53 -41.59 8.60
N GLY A 491 -24.17 -41.57 7.31
CA GLY A 491 -23.81 -42.73 6.46
C GLY A 491 -24.88 -43.56 5.72
N ARG A 492 -24.76 -43.70 4.38
CA ARG A 492 -24.60 -44.99 3.65
C ARG A 492 -24.52 -44.86 2.10
N ASN A 493 -23.68 -45.73 1.53
CA ASN A 493 -23.35 -46.04 0.13
C ASN A 493 -24.51 -46.20 -0.88
N ARG A 494 -24.24 -45.96 -2.18
CA ARG A 494 -24.10 -47.01 -3.24
C ARG A 494 -23.67 -46.46 -4.61
N ARG A 495 -22.77 -47.23 -5.26
CA ARG A 495 -22.32 -47.16 -6.67
C ARG A 495 -23.35 -47.80 -7.62
N ARG A 496 -23.40 -47.34 -8.87
CA ARG A 496 -23.49 -48.09 -10.16
C ARG A 496 -23.43 -47.06 -11.30
N GLU A 497 -22.36 -47.05 -12.10
CA GLU A 497 -22.21 -47.75 -13.41
C GLU A 497 -23.17 -47.25 -14.50
N GLY A 498 -22.61 -46.86 -15.66
CA GLY A 498 -23.37 -46.72 -16.91
C GLY A 498 -22.85 -45.66 -17.86
N ASP A 499 -21.76 -45.98 -18.57
CA ASP A 499 -21.50 -45.74 -20.00
C ASP A 499 -21.99 -44.45 -20.71
N ALA A 500 -21.01 -43.71 -21.25
CA ALA A 500 -21.08 -43.02 -22.54
C ALA A 500 -21.18 -44.07 -23.69
N PRO A 501 -21.49 -43.78 -24.99
CA PRO A 501 -21.00 -42.58 -25.70
C PRO A 501 -21.78 -42.12 -26.99
N VAL A 502 -21.22 -41.09 -27.68
CA VAL A 502 -21.32 -40.64 -29.12
C VAL A 502 -22.73 -40.50 -29.76
N ALA A 503 -23.17 -39.43 -30.46
CA ALA A 503 -22.68 -38.79 -31.70
C ALA A 503 -23.61 -37.57 -31.98
N GLU A 504 -23.14 -36.38 -32.35
CA GLU A 504 -22.71 -35.90 -33.68
C GLU A 504 -23.83 -35.28 -34.55
N ALA A 505 -23.48 -34.16 -35.20
CA ALA A 505 -24.12 -33.46 -36.32
C ALA A 505 -25.42 -32.65 -36.05
N ALA A 506 -25.75 -31.57 -36.74
CA ALA A 506 -25.08 -30.57 -37.58
C ALA A 506 -26.18 -29.56 -38.01
N ALA A 507 -25.74 -28.36 -38.41
CA ALA A 507 -26.37 -27.49 -39.42
C ALA A 507 -27.67 -26.68 -39.12
N ASN A 508 -27.45 -25.35 -39.11
CA ASN A 508 -28.27 -24.24 -39.63
C ASN A 508 -28.94 -24.53 -41.02
N PRO A 509 -29.89 -23.71 -41.57
CA PRO A 509 -29.91 -22.23 -41.51
C PRO A 509 -31.27 -21.47 -41.56
N ALA A 510 -31.13 -20.16 -41.33
CA ALA A 510 -31.77 -18.98 -41.96
C ALA A 510 -33.26 -18.93 -42.36
N GLY A 511 -33.90 -17.83 -41.98
CA GLY A 511 -35.14 -17.31 -42.58
C GLY A 511 -35.36 -15.83 -42.23
N GLU A 512 -35.29 -14.97 -43.24
CA GLU A 512 -35.50 -13.53 -43.24
C GLU A 512 -36.94 -13.11 -42.89
N GLY A 513 -37.13 -11.86 -42.44
CA GLY A 513 -38.46 -11.30 -42.18
C GLY A 513 -38.48 -9.82 -41.82
N ASN A 514 -38.28 -8.98 -42.82
CA ASN A 514 -38.38 -7.52 -42.85
C ASN A 514 -39.75 -6.98 -42.34
N ARG A 515 -39.77 -5.90 -41.51
CA ARG A 515 -40.83 -4.87 -41.46
C ARG A 515 -40.55 -3.75 -40.43
N GLN A 516 -40.45 -2.52 -40.94
CA GLN A 516 -40.64 -1.21 -40.27
C GLN A 516 -41.60 -0.39 -41.18
N PRO A 517 -42.05 0.85 -40.87
CA PRO A 517 -42.06 1.62 -39.62
C PRO A 517 -43.39 2.41 -39.38
N ARG A 518 -43.52 3.09 -38.23
CA ARG A 518 -44.37 4.30 -37.95
C ARG A 518 -44.11 4.69 -36.50
N GLY A 519 -43.99 5.94 -36.06
CA GLY A 519 -44.17 7.25 -36.66
C GLY A 519 -43.70 8.34 -35.68
N GLU A 520 -43.70 9.56 -36.17
CA GLU A 520 -43.17 10.81 -35.60
C GLU A 520 -43.76 11.23 -34.25
N ARG A 521 -42.99 12.03 -33.47
CA ARG A 521 -43.44 13.32 -32.90
C ARG A 521 -42.27 14.12 -32.30
N ARG A 522 -42.23 15.41 -32.67
CA ARG A 522 -41.33 16.48 -32.18
C ARG A 522 -41.97 17.24 -30.98
N PRO A 523 -41.23 18.14 -30.28
CA PRO A 523 -41.32 18.41 -28.83
C PRO A 523 -42.08 19.70 -28.49
N PRO A 524 -42.12 20.10 -27.20
CA PRO A 524 -42.29 21.51 -26.84
C PRO A 524 -41.11 22.11 -26.05
N ARG A 525 -40.99 23.42 -26.25
CA ARG A 525 -39.99 24.40 -25.79
C ARG A 525 -40.09 24.81 -24.32
N GLU A 526 -38.93 25.22 -23.80
CA GLU A 526 -38.59 26.32 -22.89
C GLU A 526 -39.67 27.02 -22.05
N ARG A 527 -39.37 27.16 -20.75
CA ARG A 527 -39.62 28.39 -19.96
C ARG A 527 -38.43 28.64 -19.04
N GLY A 528 -37.96 29.88 -19.05
CA GLY A 528 -36.89 30.38 -18.19
C GLY A 528 -37.36 31.19 -16.98
N ASN A 529 -36.34 31.67 -16.28
CA ASN A 529 -36.24 32.71 -15.23
C ASN A 529 -36.48 32.34 -13.75
N GLY A 530 -35.45 32.68 -12.96
CA GLY A 530 -35.48 32.81 -11.50
C GLY A 530 -34.08 32.80 -10.86
N GLU A 531 -33.43 33.97 -10.81
CA GLU A 531 -32.27 34.37 -9.96
C GLU A 531 -32.44 33.89 -8.50
N SER A 532 -31.47 33.72 -7.59
CA SER A 532 -30.07 34.11 -7.41
C SER A 532 -29.56 33.36 -6.15
N ASN A 533 -28.31 32.87 -6.09
CA ASN A 533 -27.50 33.03 -4.88
C ASN A 533 -26.00 32.75 -5.12
N HIS A 534 -25.18 33.48 -4.37
CA HIS A 534 -23.73 33.65 -4.52
C HIS A 534 -22.90 32.38 -4.77
N SER A 535 -22.27 32.32 -5.93
CA SER A 535 -21.15 31.42 -6.24
C SER A 535 -19.89 32.27 -6.44
N ARG A 536 -18.86 32.05 -5.60
CA ARG A 536 -17.51 32.55 -5.85
C ARG A 536 -16.98 31.82 -7.09
N PRO A 537 -16.40 32.52 -8.08
CA PRO A 537 -15.86 31.84 -9.26
C PRO A 537 -14.70 30.93 -8.84
N SER A 538 -14.76 29.69 -9.31
CA SER A 538 -13.70 28.70 -9.21
C SER A 538 -12.40 29.26 -9.81
N ARG A 539 -11.30 29.03 -9.08
CA ARG A 539 -10.01 29.70 -9.32
C ARG A 539 -9.38 29.15 -10.59
N HIS A 540 -9.54 29.83 -11.71
CA HIS A 540 -8.78 29.54 -12.93
C HIS A 540 -7.29 29.74 -12.65
N VAL A 541 -6.47 28.73 -12.99
CA VAL A 541 -5.02 28.89 -13.11
C VAL A 541 -4.80 29.93 -14.21
N ALA A 542 -4.23 31.07 -13.85
CA ALA A 542 -4.01 32.18 -14.78
C ALA A 542 -3.01 31.75 -15.86
N ILE A 543 -3.50 31.60 -17.09
CA ILE A 543 -2.66 31.49 -18.27
C ILE A 543 -2.04 32.88 -18.49
N THR A 544 -0.78 33.06 -18.09
CA THR A 544 -0.02 34.25 -18.48
C THR A 544 0.33 34.14 -19.95
N SER A 545 -0.49 34.73 -20.82
CA SER A 545 -0.13 35.01 -22.21
C SER A 545 0.92 36.11 -22.24
N GLY A 546 2.19 35.70 -22.32
CA GLY A 546 3.31 36.60 -22.58
C GLY A 546 3.15 37.24 -23.96
N LYS A 547 3.21 38.57 -24.01
CA LYS A 547 3.24 39.40 -25.22
C LYS A 547 4.32 38.90 -26.18
N GLN A 548 3.93 38.75 -27.45
CA GLN A 548 4.83 38.59 -28.59
C GLN A 548 5.78 39.79 -28.65
N ALA A 549 7.08 39.52 -28.56
CA ALA A 549 8.12 40.40 -29.07
C ALA A 549 8.67 39.73 -30.33
N GLU A 550 8.56 40.41 -31.46
CA GLU A 550 9.20 40.04 -32.72
C GLU A 550 10.72 39.92 -32.50
N GLN A 551 11.27 38.74 -32.72
CA GLN A 551 12.70 38.54 -32.97
C GLN A 551 12.86 37.64 -34.19
N GLU A 552 13.63 38.17 -35.14
CA GLU A 552 13.94 37.58 -36.44
C GLU A 552 14.53 36.17 -36.34
N ALA A 553 14.08 35.30 -37.24
CA ALA A 553 14.53 33.91 -37.35
C ALA A 553 15.97 33.79 -37.88
N PRO A 554 16.85 32.99 -37.26
CA PRO A 554 18.12 32.64 -37.90
C PRO A 554 17.89 31.49 -38.88
N LYS A 555 18.32 31.71 -40.13
CA LYS A 555 18.29 30.74 -41.24
C LYS A 555 19.04 29.45 -40.87
N LYS A 556 18.38 28.30 -41.07
CA LYS A 556 18.98 26.96 -41.02
C LYS A 556 20.14 26.85 -42.02
N VAL A 557 21.35 26.56 -41.53
CA VAL A 557 22.50 26.19 -42.38
C VAL A 557 22.56 24.67 -42.45
N GLY A 558 22.48 24.15 -43.68
CA GLY A 558 22.40 22.73 -43.99
C GLY A 558 23.62 21.92 -43.57
N PHE A 559 23.33 20.68 -43.19
CA PHE A 559 24.18 19.61 -42.66
C PHE A 559 25.37 19.19 -43.57
N PHE A 560 25.49 19.70 -44.80
CA PHE A 560 26.52 19.27 -45.77
C PHE A 560 27.75 20.18 -45.90
N ARG A 561 27.95 21.16 -45.01
CA ARG A 561 29.12 22.07 -45.08
C ARG A 561 30.14 21.94 -43.94
N ARG A 562 30.00 20.94 -43.06
CA ARG A 562 30.92 20.70 -41.93
C ARG A 562 32.00 19.64 -42.18
N LEU A 563 32.04 18.98 -43.35
CA LEU A 563 33.06 17.95 -43.64
C LEU A 563 34.32 18.44 -44.38
N SER A 564 34.41 19.70 -44.80
CA SER A 564 35.57 20.19 -45.58
C SER A 564 36.58 21.04 -44.80
N ARG A 565 36.44 21.20 -43.48
CA ARG A 565 37.38 21.96 -42.62
C ARG A 565 38.29 21.11 -41.73
N PHE A 566 38.29 19.78 -41.91
CA PHE A 566 39.19 18.88 -41.19
C PHE A 566 40.43 18.44 -42.01
N PHE A 567 40.61 18.93 -43.24
CA PHE A 567 41.70 18.48 -44.13
C PHE A 567 42.53 19.56 -44.83
N THR A 568 42.45 20.83 -44.45
CA THR A 568 43.45 21.83 -44.88
C THR A 568 43.77 22.78 -43.73
N GLY A 569 44.95 22.61 -43.14
CA GLY A 569 45.44 23.45 -42.06
C GLY A 569 45.73 24.87 -42.53
N ARG A 570 45.07 25.83 -41.90
CA ARG A 570 45.55 27.17 -41.56
C ARG A 570 44.64 27.78 -40.51
#